data_AF-A0A2K3KSE4-F1
#
_entry.id   AF-A0A2K3KSE4-F1
#
_cell.length_a   1.000
_cell.length_b   1.000
_cell.length_c   1.000
_cell.angle_alpha   90.00
_cell.angle_beta   90.00
_cell.angle_gamma   90.00
#
_symmetry.space_group_name_H-M   'P 1'
#
loop_
_entity.id
_entity.type
_entity.pdbx_description
1 polymer ?
#
loop_
_entity_poly.entity_id
_entity_poly.type
_entity_poly.pdbx_seq_one_letter_code
_entity_poly.pdbx_strand_id
1 'polypeptide(L)'
;EDEVDVIVNSAANTTFDERYDTAININTRGPCRLMAIAKKCKKLKLFLHVSTAYVNGQRQGRIMERPFSIGDCIAREKLISGVPPKFLPILDIENEINLVLKNNDNIEDNLLAQKMREMGLERYF
;
A
#
# COMPACT_ATOMS: atom_id res chain seq x y z
N GLU A 1 -6.62 23.71 10.01
CA GLU A 1 -6.57 23.29 8.59
C GLU A 1 -6.61 24.49 7.62
N ASP A 2 -6.96 25.70 8.07
CA ASP A 2 -7.17 26.89 7.22
C ASP A 2 -5.89 27.65 6.79
N GLU A 3 -4.70 27.20 7.19
CA GLU A 3 -3.41 27.86 6.90
C GLU A 3 -2.39 26.91 6.26
N VAL A 4 -2.82 25.74 5.80
CA VAL A 4 -1.93 24.76 5.17
C VAL A 4 -1.94 24.98 3.66
N ASP A 5 -0.84 25.49 3.11
CA ASP A 5 -0.63 25.62 1.67
C ASP A 5 -0.03 24.35 1.03
N VAL A 6 0.82 23.62 1.76
CA VAL A 6 1.55 22.46 1.24
C VAL A 6 1.57 21.35 2.28
N ILE A 7 1.30 20.12 1.83
CA ILE A 7 1.51 18.89 2.61
C ILE A 7 2.59 18.07 1.90
N VAL A 8 3.63 17.69 2.63
CA VAL A 8 4.65 16.74 2.16
C VAL A 8 4.57 15.48 3.01
N ASN A 9 4.07 14.39 2.41
CA ASN A 9 3.98 13.09 3.05
C ASN A 9 5.21 12.23 2.73
N SER A 10 6.22 12.32 3.59
CA SER A 10 7.46 11.52 3.52
C SER A 10 7.57 10.50 4.66
N ALA A 11 6.64 10.48 5.61
CA ALA A 11 6.65 9.51 6.69
C ALA A 11 6.23 8.13 6.15
N ALA A 12 7.12 7.15 6.27
CA ALA A 12 6.91 5.78 5.82
C ALA A 12 7.77 4.82 6.65
N ASN A 13 7.33 3.56 6.73
CA ASN A 13 8.19 2.46 7.10
C ASN A 13 8.88 1.92 5.84
N THR A 14 10.20 1.84 5.84
CA THR A 14 11.01 1.38 4.69
C THR A 14 11.73 0.05 4.98
N THR A 15 11.38 -0.60 6.08
CA THR A 15 11.92 -1.89 6.51
C THR A 15 11.21 -3.02 5.75
N PHE A 16 11.96 -3.80 4.98
CA PHE A 16 11.40 -4.85 4.11
C PHE A 16 10.83 -6.05 4.87
N ASP A 17 11.35 -6.35 6.06
CA ASP A 17 10.92 -7.44 6.93
C ASP A 17 10.05 -6.95 8.10
N GLU A 18 9.43 -5.78 7.97
CA GLU A 18 8.48 -5.24 8.94
C GLU A 18 7.23 -6.13 9.05
N ARG A 19 6.59 -6.11 10.23
CA ARG A 19 5.26 -6.68 10.39
C ARG A 19 4.29 -6.05 9.40
N TYR A 20 3.56 -6.88 8.69
CA TYR A 20 2.68 -6.42 7.63
C TYR A 20 1.55 -5.49 8.10
N ASP A 21 1.03 -5.72 9.31
CA ASP A 21 0.05 -4.84 9.95
C ASP A 21 0.57 -3.42 10.21
N THR A 22 1.82 -3.34 10.64
CA THR A 22 2.53 -2.09 10.90
C THR A 22 2.79 -1.37 9.58
N ALA A 23 3.29 -2.10 8.57
CA ALA A 23 3.52 -1.56 7.23
C ALA A 23 2.22 -1.03 6.59
N ILE A 24 1.11 -1.77 6.64
CA ILE A 24 -0.20 -1.31 6.14
C ILE A 24 -0.68 -0.08 6.90
N ASN A 25 -0.57 -0.07 8.23
CA ASN A 25 -1.08 1.05 9.01
C ASN A 25 -0.32 2.36 8.76
N ILE A 26 1.00 2.26 8.53
CA ILE A 26 1.86 3.41 8.25
C ILE A 26 1.78 3.80 6.77
N ASN A 27 2.11 2.88 5.86
CA ASN A 27 2.33 3.19 4.44
C ASN A 27 1.04 3.23 3.62
N THR A 28 -0.04 2.61 4.08
CA THR A 28 -1.34 2.62 3.36
C THR A 28 -2.34 3.51 4.09
N ARG A 29 -2.66 3.18 5.33
CA ARG A 29 -3.69 3.92 6.09
C ARG A 29 -3.22 5.32 6.52
N GLY A 30 -1.91 5.51 6.73
CA GLY A 30 -1.32 6.82 7.02
C GLY A 30 -1.62 7.86 5.94
N PRO A 31 -1.21 7.63 4.68
CA PRO A 31 -1.58 8.48 3.56
C PRO A 31 -3.09 8.65 3.39
N CYS A 32 -3.92 7.61 3.61
CA CYS A 32 -5.37 7.75 3.54
C CYS A 32 -5.91 8.76 4.56
N ARG A 33 -5.46 8.68 5.83
CA ARG A 33 -5.84 9.64 6.88
C ARG A 33 -5.35 11.05 6.56
N LEU A 34 -4.11 11.17 6.08
CA LEU A 34 -3.54 12.47 5.72
C LEU A 34 -4.27 13.11 4.52
N MET A 35 -4.67 12.31 3.54
CA MET A 35 -5.50 12.75 2.42
C MET A 35 -6.88 13.21 2.89
N ALA A 36 -7.48 12.55 3.90
CA ALA A 36 -8.74 12.99 4.48
C ALA A 36 -8.64 14.36 5.17
N ILE A 37 -7.48 14.69 5.78
CA ILE A 37 -7.19 16.03 6.32
C ILE A 37 -6.94 17.01 5.17
N ALA A 38 -6.13 16.63 4.18
CA ALA A 38 -5.81 17.45 3.01
C ALA A 38 -7.06 17.95 2.29
N LYS A 39 -8.10 17.11 2.16
CA LYS A 39 -9.40 17.48 1.58
C LYS A 39 -10.16 18.55 2.34
N LYS A 40 -9.84 18.79 3.62
CA LYS A 40 -10.45 19.83 4.47
C LYS A 40 -9.63 21.12 4.49
N CYS A 41 -8.37 21.08 4.07
CA CYS A 41 -7.49 22.25 4.00
C CYS A 41 -7.91 23.23 2.89
N LYS A 42 -8.58 24.32 3.25
CA LYS A 42 -9.14 25.30 2.30
C LYS A 42 -8.11 26.03 1.44
N LYS A 43 -6.86 26.12 1.90
CA LYS A 43 -5.76 26.81 1.21
C LYS A 43 -4.75 25.86 0.58
N LEU A 44 -5.03 24.55 0.57
CA LEU A 44 -4.07 23.57 0.07
C LEU A 44 -3.82 23.78 -1.43
N LYS A 45 -2.57 24.04 -1.77
CA LYS A 45 -2.07 24.22 -3.15
C LYS A 45 -1.37 22.97 -3.65
N LEU A 46 -0.72 22.22 -2.77
CA LEU A 46 0.06 21.03 -3.15
C LEU A 46 0.00 19.94 -2.07
N PHE A 47 -0.31 18.72 -2.50
CA PHE A 47 -0.08 17.50 -1.73
C PHE A 47 1.00 16.68 -2.44
N LEU A 48 2.16 16.56 -1.82
CA LEU A 48 3.29 15.77 -2.31
C LEU A 48 3.39 14.48 -1.50
N HIS A 49 3.37 13.32 -2.18
CA HIS A 49 3.62 12.03 -1.55
C HIS A 49 4.93 11.44 -2.07
N VAL A 50 5.84 11.12 -1.14
CA VAL A 50 7.05 10.39 -1.47
C VAL A 50 6.72 8.91 -1.53
N SER A 51 6.90 8.31 -2.72
CA SER A 51 6.76 6.88 -2.95
C SER A 51 8.13 6.24 -3.21
N THR A 52 8.14 4.99 -3.67
CA THR A 52 9.36 4.24 -3.97
C THR A 52 9.35 3.69 -5.39
N ALA A 53 10.50 3.69 -6.07
CA ALA A 53 10.62 3.10 -7.40
C ALA A 53 10.35 1.57 -7.41
N TYR A 54 10.42 0.92 -6.24
CA TYR A 54 10.09 -0.50 -6.05
C TYR A 54 8.64 -0.85 -6.41
N VAL A 55 7.72 0.12 -6.48
CA VAL A 55 6.35 -0.11 -6.98
C VAL A 55 6.30 -0.49 -8.47
N ASN A 56 7.43 -0.49 -9.18
CA ASN A 56 7.52 -1.04 -10.52
C ASN A 56 7.76 -2.58 -10.54
N GLY A 57 7.97 -3.19 -9.38
CA GLY A 57 8.17 -4.64 -9.25
C GLY A 57 9.33 -5.14 -10.11
N GLN A 58 9.07 -6.16 -10.92
CA GLN A 58 10.08 -6.82 -11.78
C GLN A 58 10.08 -6.31 -13.23
N ARG A 59 9.44 -5.16 -13.52
CA ARG A 59 9.47 -4.58 -14.87
C ARG A 59 10.90 -4.22 -15.27
N GLN A 60 11.27 -4.47 -16.53
CA GLN A 60 12.61 -4.18 -17.04
C GLN A 60 12.57 -3.12 -18.15
N GLY A 61 13.68 -2.41 -18.32
CA GLY A 61 13.83 -1.36 -19.34
C GLY A 61 13.23 -0.02 -18.92
N ARG A 62 12.86 0.80 -19.90
CA ARG A 62 12.28 2.12 -19.66
C ARG A 62 10.81 1.98 -19.26
N ILE A 63 10.51 2.28 -18.00
CA ILE A 63 9.15 2.22 -17.46
C ILE A 63 8.54 3.62 -17.46
N MET A 64 7.43 3.77 -18.17
CA MET A 64 6.69 5.03 -18.22
C MET A 64 5.67 5.07 -17.09
N GLU A 65 5.46 6.26 -16.52
CA GLU A 65 4.35 6.47 -15.59
C GLU A 65 3.02 6.27 -16.30
N ARG A 66 2.09 5.59 -15.63
CA ARG A 66 0.71 5.43 -16.07
C ARG A 66 -0.23 5.53 -14.88
N PRO A 67 -1.44 6.09 -15.05
CA PRO A 67 -2.46 6.03 -14.02
C PRO A 67 -2.81 4.57 -13.68
N PHE A 68 -3.05 4.31 -12.38
CA PHE A 68 -3.62 3.06 -11.89
C PHE A 68 -5.13 3.23 -11.69
N SER A 69 -5.89 2.26 -12.16
CA SER A 69 -7.34 2.16 -11.86
C SER A 69 -7.55 1.39 -10.57
N ILE A 70 -8.73 1.52 -9.96
CA ILE A 70 -9.12 0.68 -8.82
C ILE A 70 -9.03 -0.80 -9.24
N GLY A 71 -8.36 -1.60 -8.42
CA GLY A 71 -8.11 -3.02 -8.67
C GLY A 71 -6.87 -3.33 -9.50
N ASP A 72 -6.18 -2.33 -10.06
CA ASP A 72 -4.92 -2.57 -10.77
C ASP A 72 -3.81 -3.00 -9.79
N CYS A 73 -3.06 -4.02 -10.18
CA CYS A 73 -1.87 -4.49 -9.47
C CYS A 73 -0.81 -4.97 -10.47
N ILE A 74 0.46 -4.96 -10.06
CA ILE A 74 1.57 -5.42 -10.92
C ILE A 74 1.44 -6.91 -11.23
N ALA A 75 0.93 -7.71 -10.28
CA ALA A 75 0.70 -9.15 -10.48
C ALA A 75 -0.21 -9.43 -11.68
N ARG A 76 -1.19 -8.56 -11.94
CA ARG A 76 -2.09 -8.66 -13.08
C ARG A 76 -1.37 -8.57 -14.43
N GLU A 77 -0.28 -7.81 -14.51
CA GLU A 77 0.47 -7.61 -15.77
C GLU A 77 1.20 -8.87 -16.24
N LYS A 78 1.69 -9.69 -15.30
CA LYS A 78 2.38 -10.96 -15.61
C LYS A 78 1.45 -12.02 -16.20
N LEU A 79 0.14 -11.93 -15.94
CA LEU A 79 -0.87 -12.94 -16.27
C LEU A 79 -1.63 -12.65 -17.57
N ILE A 80 -1.29 -11.57 -18.29
CA ILE A 80 -2.07 -11.08 -19.44
C ILE A 80 -2.03 -12.04 -20.64
N SER A 81 -1.13 -13.04 -20.70
CA SER A 81 -1.18 -14.07 -21.74
C SER A 81 -2.16 -15.21 -21.40
N GLY A 82 -3.41 -15.11 -21.88
CA GLY A 82 -4.34 -16.25 -21.96
C GLY A 82 -5.25 -16.52 -20.76
N VAL A 83 -5.18 -15.70 -19.69
CA VAL A 83 -6.05 -15.85 -18.51
C VAL A 83 -7.32 -14.99 -18.68
N PRO A 84 -8.53 -15.57 -18.54
CA PRO A 84 -9.77 -14.79 -18.56
C PRO A 84 -9.81 -13.72 -17.45
N PRO A 85 -10.42 -12.53 -17.69
CA PRO A 85 -10.42 -11.42 -16.74
C PRO A 85 -10.91 -11.78 -15.33
N LYS A 86 -11.84 -12.74 -15.21
CA LYS A 86 -12.41 -13.21 -13.94
C LYS A 86 -11.41 -13.90 -13.00
N PHE A 87 -10.27 -14.33 -13.53
CA PHE A 87 -9.22 -15.01 -12.76
C PHE A 87 -7.98 -14.14 -12.55
N LEU A 88 -8.01 -12.89 -13.04
CA LEU A 88 -6.91 -11.97 -12.82
C LEU A 88 -6.96 -11.44 -11.38
N PRO A 89 -5.83 -11.44 -10.66
CA PRO A 89 -5.78 -10.87 -9.32
C PRO A 89 -6.14 -9.38 -9.39
N ILE A 90 -7.01 -8.96 -8.49
CA ILE A 90 -7.35 -7.54 -8.29
C ILE A 90 -6.77 -7.09 -6.95
N LEU A 91 -6.27 -5.84 -6.90
CA LEU A 91 -5.90 -5.24 -5.62
C LEU A 91 -7.16 -4.85 -4.86
N ASP A 92 -7.39 -5.49 -3.72
CA ASP A 92 -8.43 -5.12 -2.76
C ASP A 92 -7.77 -4.73 -1.43
N ILE A 93 -7.58 -3.42 -1.25
CA ILE A 93 -6.91 -2.86 -0.08
C ILE A 93 -7.75 -3.09 1.19
N GLU A 94 -9.07 -3.01 1.10
CA GLU A 94 -9.95 -3.16 2.25
C GLU A 94 -9.97 -4.60 2.73
N ASN A 95 -10.03 -5.57 1.81
CA ASN A 95 -9.91 -6.98 2.16
C ASN A 95 -8.55 -7.28 2.82
N GLU A 96 -7.46 -6.71 2.30
CA GLU A 96 -6.12 -6.91 2.88
C GLU A 96 -6.01 -6.32 4.29
N ILE A 97 -6.55 -5.12 4.50
CA ILE A 97 -6.63 -4.50 5.84
C ILE A 97 -7.45 -5.40 6.78
N ASN A 98 -8.62 -5.88 6.34
CA ASN A 98 -9.48 -6.73 7.16
C ASN A 98 -8.82 -8.07 7.49
N LEU A 99 -8.11 -8.68 6.54
CA LEU A 99 -7.35 -9.91 6.75
C LEU A 99 -6.34 -9.74 7.89
N VAL A 100 -5.64 -8.62 7.88
CA VAL A 100 -4.58 -8.33 8.85
C VAL A 100 -5.16 -7.98 10.22
N LEU A 101 -6.29 -7.28 10.28
CA LEU A 101 -6.98 -6.96 11.53
C LEU A 101 -7.64 -8.17 12.21
N LYS A 102 -8.16 -9.13 11.44
CA LYS A 102 -8.85 -10.33 11.98
C LYS A 102 -7.91 -11.36 12.61
N ASN A 103 -6.61 -11.28 12.36
CA ASN A 103 -5.63 -12.25 12.88
C ASN A 103 -5.23 -12.00 14.35
N ASN A 104 -5.81 -11.01 15.02
CA ASN A 104 -5.39 -10.57 16.36
C ASN A 104 -6.09 -11.28 17.53
N ASP A 105 -7.11 -12.10 17.27
CA ASP A 105 -7.88 -12.73 18.34
C ASP A 105 -7.23 -14.08 18.73
N ASN A 106 -6.54 -14.10 19.88
CA ASN A 106 -6.01 -15.29 20.60
C ASN A 106 -4.63 -15.86 20.19
N ILE A 107 -3.72 -15.06 19.65
CA ILE A 107 -2.33 -15.49 19.36
C ILE A 107 -1.36 -14.79 20.33
N GLU A 108 -0.37 -15.52 20.85
CA GLU A 108 0.73 -14.92 21.62
C GLU A 108 1.44 -13.84 20.79
N ASP A 109 1.73 -12.69 21.40
CA ASP A 109 2.26 -11.50 20.69
C ASP A 109 3.49 -11.79 19.81
N ASN A 110 4.39 -12.67 20.28
CA ASN A 110 5.58 -13.05 19.51
C ASN A 110 5.24 -13.88 18.27
N LEU A 111 4.32 -14.84 18.39
CA LEU A 111 3.88 -15.67 17.27
C LEU A 111 3.10 -14.83 16.25
N LEU A 112 2.28 -13.89 16.74
CA LEU A 112 1.60 -12.92 15.89
C LEU A 112 2.60 -12.04 15.13
N ALA A 113 3.61 -11.51 15.83
CA ALA A 113 4.64 -10.68 15.21
C ALA A 113 5.41 -11.46 14.13
N GLN A 114 5.77 -12.73 14.38
CA GLN A 114 6.42 -13.58 13.37
C GLN A 114 5.49 -13.80 12.16
N LYS A 115 4.24 -14.21 12.39
CA LYS A 115 3.25 -14.41 11.33
C LYS A 115 3.05 -13.17 10.47
N MET A 116 2.99 -11.99 11.09
CA MET A 116 2.85 -10.72 10.38
C MET A 116 4.08 -10.38 9.54
N ARG A 117 5.29 -10.75 9.98
CA ARG A 117 6.50 -10.58 9.16
C ARG A 117 6.51 -11.53 7.97
N GLU A 118 6.16 -12.80 8.19
CA GLU A 118 6.04 -13.80 7.12
C GLU A 118 5.04 -13.36 6.06
N MET A 119 3.85 -12.92 6.47
CA MET A 119 2.85 -12.35 5.55
C MET A 119 3.41 -11.15 4.78
N GLY A 120 4.17 -10.27 5.42
CA GLY A 120 4.79 -9.12 4.76
C GLY A 120 5.75 -9.55 3.65
N LEU A 121 6.60 -10.53 3.94
CA LEU A 121 7.56 -11.09 2.99
C LEU A 121 6.87 -11.73 1.78
N GLU A 122 5.75 -12.44 1.97
CA GLU A 122 4.94 -13.01 0.87
C GLU A 122 4.37 -11.96 -0.10
N ARG A 123 4.23 -10.70 0.32
CA ARG A 123 3.77 -9.61 -0.57
C ARG A 123 4.93 -8.89 -1.26
N TYR A 124 6.11 -8.89 -0.65
CA TYR A 124 7.29 -8.24 -1.22
C TYR A 124 7.98 -9.08 -2.31
N PHE A 125 7.96 -10.41 -2.18
CA PHE A 125 8.65 -11.35 -3.06
C PHE A 125 7.66 -12.20 -3.88
#